data_AF-Q93UI6-F1
#
_entry.id   AF-Q93UI6-F1
#
_cell.length_a   1.000
_cell.length_b   1.000
_cell.length_c   1.000
_cell.angle_alpha   90.00
_cell.angle_beta   90.00
_cell.angle_gamma   90.00
#
_symmetry.space_group_name_H-M   'P 1'
#
loop_
_entity.id
_entity.type
_entity.pdbx_description
1 polymer ?
#
loop_
_entity_poly.entity_id
_entity_poly.type
_entity_poly.pdbx_seq_one_letter_code
_entity_poly.pdbx_strand_id
1 'polypeptide(L)'
;MLTNQEFININQLNTNSKSVQIIKLIFNKATLNLTIDKYMKSNHIQLNHYFETNNFCSQSQKSIRGKINEYLILLYLNHKGIKCLYPKSYLFFIPDIKFDLVLFTQTKRIIAFNFKTCLRERYKQAIIEAQQLKKLDTRFEYYLLTNDEVETQKLNNKIKNGKVQSINKVINLFSDNANLF
;
A
#
# COMPACT_ATOMS: atom_id res chain seq x y z
N MET A 1 16.78 1.08 16.00
CA MET A 1 15.57 1.92 15.87
C MET A 1 15.51 2.58 14.51
N LEU A 2 14.30 2.78 13.94
CA LEU A 2 14.12 3.66 12.78
C LEU A 2 14.44 5.10 13.16
N THR A 3 15.14 5.81 12.28
CA THR A 3 15.46 7.24 12.43
C THR A 3 14.60 8.07 11.51
N ASN A 4 14.54 9.39 11.72
CA ASN A 4 13.85 10.29 10.77
C ASN A 4 14.39 10.19 9.35
N GLN A 5 15.67 9.82 9.17
CA GLN A 5 16.31 9.76 7.85
C GLN A 5 15.61 8.77 6.91
N GLU A 6 15.16 7.63 7.43
CA GLU A 6 14.46 6.62 6.62
C GLU A 6 13.10 7.12 6.14
N PHE A 7 12.46 8.01 6.91
CA PHE A 7 11.20 8.62 6.52
C PHE A 7 11.39 9.79 5.57
N ILE A 8 12.46 10.57 5.77
CA ILE A 8 12.86 11.70 4.91
C ILE A 8 13.20 11.19 3.50
N ASN A 9 13.90 10.05 3.39
CA ASN A 9 14.24 9.46 2.10
C ASN A 9 13.00 9.04 1.27
N ILE A 10 11.83 8.91 1.90
CA ILE A 10 10.55 8.62 1.23
C ILE A 10 9.71 9.90 1.04
N ASN A 11 10.33 11.08 1.08
CA ASN A 11 9.89 12.43 0.63
C ASN A 11 8.44 12.91 0.93
N GLN A 12 7.62 12.20 1.71
CA GLN A 12 6.20 12.51 1.91
C GLN A 12 5.62 12.02 3.24
N LEU A 13 6.48 11.61 4.16
CA LEU A 13 6.07 11.10 5.46
C LEU A 13 6.07 12.27 6.45
N ASN A 14 4.88 12.66 6.93
CA ASN A 14 4.79 13.64 8.01
C ASN A 14 5.40 13.01 9.27
N THR A 15 6.64 13.39 9.56
CA THR A 15 7.47 12.85 10.64
C THR A 15 6.89 13.11 12.02
N ASN A 16 5.98 14.09 12.14
CA ASN A 16 5.33 14.49 13.39
C ASN A 16 3.95 13.85 13.58
N SER A 17 3.57 12.89 12.72
CA SER A 17 2.30 12.17 12.88
C SER A 17 2.38 11.08 13.96
N LYS A 18 1.27 10.87 14.67
CA LYS A 18 1.09 9.76 15.61
C LYS A 18 1.43 8.39 14.99
N SER A 19 1.13 8.20 13.69
CA SER A 19 1.51 7.00 12.94
C SER A 19 3.02 6.79 12.85
N VAL A 20 3.82 7.85 12.60
CA VAL A 20 5.29 7.75 12.58
C VAL A 20 5.83 7.44 13.97
N GLN A 21 5.29 8.08 15.01
CA GLN A 21 5.69 7.81 16.39
C GLN A 21 5.44 6.33 16.76
N ILE A 22 4.26 5.80 16.47
CA ILE A 22 3.93 4.39 16.72
C ILE A 22 4.90 3.47 15.96
N ILE A 23 5.12 3.71 14.67
CA ILE A 23 6.06 2.87 13.88
C ILE A 23 7.45 2.88 14.49
N LYS A 24 7.99 4.04 14.89
CA LYS A 24 9.33 4.10 15.51
C LYS A 24 9.44 3.26 16.78
N LEU A 25 8.36 3.14 17.54
CA LEU A 25 8.31 2.32 18.76
C LEU A 25 8.24 0.83 18.46
N ILE A 26 7.39 0.42 17.51
CA ILE A 26 7.11 -1.01 17.28
C ILE A 26 8.03 -1.67 16.23
N PHE A 27 8.67 -0.87 15.37
CA PHE A 27 9.33 -1.39 14.18
C PHE A 27 10.71 -1.99 14.48
N ASN A 28 10.90 -3.22 14.04
CA ASN A 28 12.19 -3.90 14.08
C ASN A 28 12.85 -3.89 12.69
N LYS A 29 14.02 -3.24 12.58
CA LYS A 29 14.81 -3.15 11.35
C LYS A 29 15.19 -4.51 10.75
N ALA A 30 15.38 -5.54 11.58
CA ALA A 30 15.70 -6.88 11.09
C ALA A 30 14.60 -7.45 10.18
N THR A 31 13.35 -6.99 10.33
CA THR A 31 12.22 -7.45 9.49
C THR A 31 12.35 -7.03 8.03
N LEU A 32 13.13 -5.98 7.70
CA LEU A 32 13.32 -5.51 6.33
C LEU A 32 14.02 -6.54 5.41
N ASN A 33 14.77 -7.46 6.02
CA ASN A 33 15.42 -8.56 5.29
C ASN A 33 14.48 -9.71 4.95
N LEU A 34 13.27 -9.73 5.53
CA LEU A 34 12.28 -10.77 5.26
C LEU A 34 11.64 -10.60 3.87
N THR A 35 10.89 -11.61 3.44
CA THR A 35 9.94 -11.51 2.33
C THR A 35 8.79 -10.58 2.73
N ILE A 36 8.13 -9.94 1.75
CA ILE A 36 7.11 -8.91 2.02
C ILE A 36 5.98 -9.43 2.90
N ASP A 37 5.57 -10.69 2.72
CA ASP A 37 4.49 -11.31 3.49
C ASP A 37 4.87 -11.46 4.96
N LYS A 38 6.08 -11.96 5.25
CA LYS A 38 6.62 -12.12 6.59
C LYS A 38 6.85 -10.77 7.23
N TYR A 39 7.43 -9.82 6.48
CA TYR A 39 7.62 -8.44 6.91
C TYR A 39 6.28 -7.80 7.31
N MET A 40 5.26 -7.89 6.46
CA MET A 40 3.95 -7.28 6.72
C MET A 40 3.25 -7.96 7.90
N LYS A 41 3.23 -9.30 7.96
CA LYS A 41 2.67 -10.06 9.10
C LYS A 41 3.34 -9.70 10.42
N SER A 42 4.68 -9.77 10.49
CA SER A 42 5.42 -9.50 11.73
C SER A 42 5.18 -8.08 12.24
N ASN A 43 5.20 -7.07 11.37
CA ASN A 43 4.96 -5.69 11.78
C ASN A 43 3.49 -5.43 12.17
N HIS A 44 2.51 -6.10 11.53
CA HIS A 44 1.11 -6.00 11.94
C HIS A 44 0.82 -6.71 13.27
N ILE A 45 1.52 -7.81 13.60
CA ILE A 45 1.44 -8.45 14.92
C ILE A 45 1.90 -7.46 16.01
N GLN A 46 3.04 -6.81 15.81
CA GLN A 46 3.55 -5.79 16.76
C GLN A 46 2.60 -4.60 16.89
N LEU A 47 1.98 -4.17 15.77
CA LEU A 47 0.99 -3.11 15.77
C LEU A 47 -0.28 -3.49 16.54
N ASN A 48 -0.75 -4.72 16.40
CA ASN A 48 -1.91 -5.23 17.14
C ASN A 48 -1.62 -5.25 18.64
N HIS A 49 -0.49 -5.84 19.04
CA HIS A 49 -0.06 -5.86 20.42
C HIS A 49 0.01 -4.43 21.01
N TYR A 50 0.63 -3.48 20.30
CA TYR A 50 0.67 -2.08 20.74
C TYR A 50 -0.73 -1.49 20.96
N PHE A 51 -1.68 -1.72 20.05
CA PHE A 51 -3.03 -1.19 20.21
C PHE A 51 -3.81 -1.83 21.34
N GLU A 52 -3.64 -3.14 21.55
CA GLU A 52 -4.25 -3.88 22.65
C GLU A 52 -3.73 -3.37 24.00
N THR A 53 -2.40 -3.28 24.17
CA THR A 53 -1.78 -2.78 25.42
C THR A 53 -2.19 -1.34 25.75
N ASN A 54 -2.42 -0.51 24.73
CA ASN A 54 -2.76 0.91 24.90
C ASN A 54 -4.27 1.19 24.77
N ASN A 55 -5.13 0.16 24.79
CA ASN A 55 -6.60 0.28 24.73
C ASN A 55 -7.13 1.16 23.59
N PHE A 56 -6.55 1.06 22.40
CA PHE A 56 -7.05 1.77 21.21
C PHE A 56 -8.28 1.06 20.63
N CYS A 57 -9.48 1.65 20.81
CA CYS A 57 -10.74 1.08 20.30
C CYS A 57 -11.60 2.05 19.45
N SER A 58 -11.01 3.08 18.82
CA SER A 58 -11.76 4.17 18.18
C SER A 58 -11.61 4.25 16.66
N GLN A 59 -12.47 5.04 16.01
CA GLN A 59 -12.37 5.36 14.57
C GLN A 59 -10.98 5.92 14.19
N SER A 60 -10.32 6.62 15.11
CA SER A 60 -8.94 7.09 14.93
C SER A 60 -7.95 5.94 14.70
N GLN A 61 -8.16 4.79 15.34
CA GLN A 61 -7.33 3.59 15.17
C GLN A 61 -7.38 3.08 13.73
N LYS A 62 -8.56 3.10 13.07
CA LYS A 62 -8.68 2.66 11.67
C LYS A 62 -7.87 3.56 10.73
N SER A 63 -7.93 4.87 10.95
CA SER A 63 -7.14 5.86 10.18
C SER A 63 -5.64 5.65 10.41
N ILE A 64 -5.21 5.52 11.67
CA ILE A 64 -3.82 5.25 12.03
C ILE A 64 -3.32 3.94 11.40
N ARG A 65 -4.11 2.86 11.46
CA ARG A 65 -3.79 1.55 10.85
C ARG A 65 -3.59 1.67 9.35
N GLY A 66 -4.49 2.35 8.64
CA GLY A 66 -4.35 2.59 7.21
C GLY A 66 -3.05 3.32 6.89
N LYS A 67 -2.77 4.40 7.62
CA LYS A 67 -1.55 5.20 7.45
C LYS A 67 -0.28 4.40 7.72
N ILE A 68 -0.27 3.60 8.79
CA ILE A 68 0.88 2.75 9.13
C ILE A 68 1.09 1.68 8.06
N ASN A 69 0.02 1.10 7.52
CA ASN A 69 0.11 0.13 6.43
C ASN A 69 0.80 0.72 5.19
N GLU A 70 0.40 1.93 4.77
CA GLU A 70 1.06 2.64 3.67
C GLU A 70 2.55 2.85 3.94
N TYR A 71 2.90 3.28 5.17
CA TYR A 71 4.29 3.53 5.55
C TYR A 71 5.14 2.25 5.54
N LEU A 72 4.60 1.13 6.02
CA LEU A 72 5.29 -0.15 6.00
C LEU A 72 5.59 -0.60 4.56
N ILE A 73 4.63 -0.45 3.64
CA ILE A 73 4.82 -0.77 2.21
C ILE A 73 5.94 0.10 1.63
N LEU A 74 5.86 1.42 1.81
CA LEU A 74 6.85 2.35 1.26
C LEU A 74 8.26 2.12 1.83
N LEU A 75 8.39 1.86 3.14
CA LEU A 75 9.66 1.52 3.78
C LEU A 75 10.27 0.25 3.18
N TYR A 76 9.45 -0.79 2.96
CA TYR A 76 9.91 -2.04 2.39
C TYR A 76 10.38 -1.86 0.95
N LEU A 77 9.59 -1.19 0.09
CA LEU A 77 9.96 -0.97 -1.32
C LEU A 77 11.24 -0.14 -1.44
N ASN A 78 11.36 0.92 -0.63
CA ASN A 78 12.57 1.74 -0.58
C ASN A 78 13.79 0.92 -0.15
N HIS A 79 13.64 0.08 0.88
CA HIS A 79 14.71 -0.80 1.34
C HIS A 79 15.13 -1.84 0.29
N LYS A 80 14.18 -2.37 -0.51
CA LYS A 80 14.47 -3.26 -1.65
C LYS A 80 15.09 -2.54 -2.86
N GLY A 81 15.40 -1.25 -2.74
CA GLY A 81 16.12 -0.48 -3.76
C GLY A 81 15.24 0.13 -4.83
N ILE A 82 13.91 0.14 -4.66
CA ILE A 82 13.02 0.89 -5.55
C ILE A 82 13.14 2.37 -5.20
N LYS A 83 13.88 3.13 -6.02
CA LYS A 83 14.21 4.54 -5.74
C LYS A 83 13.21 5.54 -6.32
N CYS A 84 12.58 5.22 -7.44
CA CYS A 84 11.60 6.10 -8.10
C CYS A 84 10.19 5.90 -7.53
N LEU A 85 10.06 6.02 -6.21
CA LEU A 85 8.78 5.96 -5.51
C LEU A 85 8.16 7.36 -5.52
N TYR A 86 7.01 7.52 -6.18
CA TYR A 86 6.22 8.75 -6.13
C TYR A 86 4.96 8.49 -5.28
N PRO A 87 5.06 8.53 -3.93
CA PRO A 87 3.90 8.35 -3.07
C PRO A 87 2.87 9.47 -3.28
N LYS A 88 1.61 9.24 -2.90
CA LYS A 88 0.50 10.21 -2.87
C LYS A 88 0.45 11.16 -4.08
N SER A 89 0.70 10.63 -5.27
CA SER A 89 0.96 11.42 -6.46
C SER A 89 -0.29 11.63 -7.30
N TYR A 90 -0.35 12.81 -7.89
CA TYR A 90 -1.29 13.15 -8.94
C TYR A 90 -0.57 13.05 -10.28
N LEU A 91 -1.21 12.44 -11.26
CA LEU A 91 -0.70 12.46 -12.63
C LEU A 91 -1.27 13.67 -13.34
N PHE A 92 -0.42 14.41 -14.06
CA PHE A 92 -0.81 15.64 -14.76
C PHE A 92 -2.07 15.48 -15.65
N PHE A 93 -2.20 14.33 -16.30
CA PHE A 93 -3.31 14.02 -17.21
C PHE A 93 -4.62 13.59 -16.51
N ILE A 94 -4.57 13.26 -15.22
CA ILE A 94 -5.75 12.91 -14.39
C ILE A 94 -5.61 13.56 -12.99
N PRO A 95 -5.66 14.91 -12.92
CA PRO A 95 -5.32 15.66 -11.72
C PRO A 95 -6.29 15.45 -10.55
N ASP A 96 -7.48 14.91 -10.81
CA ASP A 96 -8.50 14.66 -9.78
C ASP A 96 -8.30 13.36 -9.02
N ILE A 97 -7.40 12.49 -9.49
CA ILE A 97 -7.12 11.20 -8.87
C ILE A 97 -5.78 11.23 -8.15
N LYS A 98 -5.84 10.89 -6.87
CA LYS A 98 -4.67 10.69 -6.03
C LYS A 98 -4.36 9.21 -5.90
N PHE A 99 -3.20 8.79 -6.40
CA PHE A 99 -2.71 7.43 -6.21
C PHE A 99 -1.84 7.35 -4.96
N ASP A 100 -1.91 6.24 -4.23
CA ASP A 100 -1.07 6.07 -3.03
C ASP A 100 0.41 5.92 -3.40
N LEU A 101 0.70 5.29 -4.54
CA LEU A 101 2.04 5.20 -5.12
C LEU A 101 1.98 5.15 -6.65
N VAL A 102 2.85 5.90 -7.30
CA VAL A 102 3.13 5.79 -8.73
C VAL A 102 4.58 5.40 -8.94
N LEU A 103 4.82 4.44 -9.83
CA LEU A 103 6.15 4.07 -10.33
C LEU A 103 6.21 4.33 -11.83
N PHE A 104 7.39 4.70 -12.30
CA PHE A 104 7.70 4.78 -13.72
C PHE A 104 8.70 3.68 -14.06
N THR A 105 8.38 2.88 -15.08
CA THR A 105 9.33 1.94 -15.65
C THR A 105 10.40 2.68 -16.46
N GLN A 106 11.48 1.99 -16.84
CA GLN A 106 12.50 2.51 -17.76
C GLN A 106 11.90 2.96 -19.10
N THR A 107 10.82 2.31 -19.54
CA THR A 107 10.06 2.65 -20.75
C THR A 107 8.99 3.73 -20.53
N LYS A 108 9.04 4.43 -19.39
CA LYS A 108 8.10 5.48 -18.96
C LYS A 108 6.65 5.00 -18.83
N ARG A 109 6.41 3.69 -18.71
CA ARG A 109 5.08 3.16 -18.39
C ARG A 109 4.77 3.43 -16.93
N ILE A 110 3.52 3.75 -16.66
CA ILE A 110 3.03 4.04 -15.32
C ILE A 110 2.53 2.75 -14.68
N ILE A 111 2.97 2.51 -13.46
CA ILE A 111 2.38 1.51 -12.57
C ILE A 111 1.86 2.25 -11.34
N ALA A 112 0.54 2.31 -11.20
CA ALA A 112 -0.12 2.95 -10.08
C ALA A 112 -0.59 1.91 -9.06
N PHE A 113 -0.49 2.26 -7.80
CA PHE A 113 -0.92 1.42 -6.69
C PHE A 113 -1.79 2.21 -5.73
N ASN A 114 -2.86 1.57 -5.28
CA ASN A 114 -3.61 2.00 -4.11
C ASN A 114 -3.56 0.94 -3.01
N PHE A 115 -3.53 1.40 -1.77
CA PHE A 115 -3.33 0.60 -0.57
C PHE A 115 -4.59 0.67 0.29
N LYS A 116 -5.12 -0.49 0.69
CA LYS A 116 -6.28 -0.56 1.57
C LYS A 116 -6.07 -1.72 2.54
N THR A 117 -6.18 -1.50 3.85
CA THR A 117 -6.11 -2.62 4.81
C THR A 117 -7.26 -3.64 4.62
N CYS A 118 -8.43 -3.14 4.25
CA CYS A 118 -9.60 -3.90 3.80
C CYS A 118 -10.32 -3.13 2.71
N LEU A 119 -10.97 -3.81 1.78
CA LEU A 119 -11.66 -3.26 0.62
C LEU A 119 -13.09 -2.85 0.96
N ARG A 120 -13.95 -3.76 1.42
CA ARG A 120 -15.40 -3.56 1.51
C ARG A 120 -15.94 -2.95 0.20
N GLU A 121 -16.87 -2.00 0.25
CA GLU A 121 -17.34 -1.29 -0.96
C GLU A 121 -16.29 -0.34 -1.57
N ARG A 122 -15.17 -0.07 -0.88
CA ARG A 122 -14.17 0.92 -1.33
C ARG A 122 -13.40 0.46 -2.57
N TYR A 123 -13.45 -0.83 -2.94
CA TYR A 123 -12.88 -1.27 -4.22
C TYR A 123 -13.57 -0.59 -5.42
N LYS A 124 -14.81 -0.12 -5.27
CA LYS A 124 -15.53 0.62 -6.33
C LYS A 124 -14.79 1.90 -6.71
N GLN A 125 -14.18 2.58 -5.74
CA GLN A 125 -13.33 3.75 -6.02
C GLN A 125 -12.08 3.34 -6.81
N ALA A 126 -11.44 2.24 -6.41
CA ALA A 126 -10.28 1.71 -7.12
C ALA A 126 -10.57 1.34 -8.57
N ILE A 127 -11.78 0.87 -8.87
CA ILE A 127 -12.23 0.60 -10.25
C ILE A 127 -12.27 1.90 -11.07
N ILE A 128 -12.86 2.97 -10.52
CA ILE A 128 -12.97 4.27 -11.20
C ILE A 128 -11.56 4.83 -11.46
N GLU A 129 -10.68 4.79 -10.46
CA GLU A 129 -9.30 5.26 -10.59
C GLU A 129 -8.51 4.47 -11.65
N ALA A 130 -8.63 3.14 -11.64
CA ALA A 130 -8.00 2.28 -12.62
C ALA A 130 -8.52 2.53 -14.04
N GLN A 131 -9.83 2.72 -14.21
CA GLN A 131 -10.44 3.03 -15.50
C GLN A 131 -9.91 4.35 -16.06
N GLN A 132 -9.80 5.39 -15.25
CA GLN A 132 -9.26 6.67 -15.70
C GLN A 132 -7.78 6.55 -16.11
N LEU A 133 -6.98 5.76 -15.39
CA LEU A 133 -5.60 5.48 -15.79
C LEU A 133 -5.54 4.74 -17.13
N LYS A 134 -6.36 3.69 -17.31
CA LYS A 134 -6.38 2.85 -18.52
C LYS A 134 -6.92 3.56 -19.75
N LYS A 135 -7.74 4.60 -19.59
CA LYS A 135 -8.18 5.47 -20.69
C LYS A 135 -7.03 6.26 -21.32
N LEU A 136 -5.97 6.55 -20.55
CA LEU A 136 -4.80 7.26 -21.06
C LEU A 136 -3.92 6.32 -21.89
N ASP A 137 -3.65 5.13 -21.37
CA ASP A 137 -2.88 4.09 -22.06
C ASP A 137 -3.23 2.72 -21.47
N THR A 138 -3.64 1.78 -22.31
CA THR A 138 -4.02 0.43 -21.87
C THR A 138 -2.85 -0.36 -21.28
N ARG A 139 -1.61 0.04 -21.60
CA ARG A 139 -0.36 -0.54 -21.08
C ARG A 139 -0.02 -0.07 -19.67
N PHE A 140 -0.63 1.00 -19.16
CA PHE A 140 -0.44 1.40 -17.77
C PHE A 140 -1.06 0.38 -16.84
N GLU A 141 -0.43 0.13 -15.69
CA GLU A 141 -0.87 -0.91 -14.78
C GLU A 141 -1.44 -0.29 -13.50
N TYR A 142 -2.50 -0.90 -12.99
CA TYR A 142 -3.11 -0.52 -11.72
C TYR A 142 -3.24 -1.73 -10.81
N TYR A 143 -2.64 -1.64 -9.63
CA TYR A 143 -2.68 -2.69 -8.62
C TYR A 143 -3.33 -2.20 -7.33
N LEU A 144 -4.15 -3.06 -6.73
CA LEU A 144 -4.78 -2.79 -5.43
C LEU A 144 -4.17 -3.71 -4.38
N LEU A 145 -3.45 -3.14 -3.41
CA LEU A 145 -2.82 -3.90 -2.34
C LEU A 145 -3.73 -3.91 -1.11
N THR A 146 -3.90 -5.09 -0.53
CA THR A 146 -4.68 -5.29 0.69
C THR A 146 -4.07 -6.35 1.60
N ASN A 147 -4.52 -6.40 2.84
CA ASN A 147 -4.11 -7.41 3.83
C ASN A 147 -5.22 -8.46 4.07
N ASP A 148 -6.30 -8.39 3.30
CA ASP A 148 -7.48 -9.24 3.43
C ASP A 148 -7.51 -10.30 2.32
N GLU A 149 -7.28 -11.56 2.70
CA GLU A 149 -7.23 -12.67 1.77
C GLU A 149 -8.59 -12.95 1.11
N VAL A 150 -9.67 -12.95 1.88
CA VAL A 150 -11.01 -13.30 1.40
C VAL A 150 -11.48 -12.26 0.38
N GLU A 151 -11.29 -10.97 0.67
CA GLU A 151 -11.63 -9.91 -0.27
C GLU A 151 -10.73 -9.92 -1.50
N THR A 152 -9.44 -10.25 -1.35
CA THR A 152 -8.50 -10.42 -2.47
C THR A 152 -9.00 -11.49 -3.43
N GLN A 153 -9.29 -12.69 -2.93
CA GLN A 153 -9.77 -13.81 -3.74
C GLN A 153 -11.09 -13.46 -4.44
N LYS A 154 -12.05 -12.89 -3.71
CA LYS A 154 -13.35 -12.48 -4.27
C LYS A 154 -13.19 -11.47 -5.41
N LEU A 155 -12.34 -10.46 -5.25
CA LEU A 155 -12.18 -9.42 -6.27
C LEU A 155 -11.36 -9.92 -7.46
N ASN A 156 -10.30 -10.71 -7.24
CA ASN A 156 -9.56 -11.35 -8.33
C ASN A 156 -10.44 -12.31 -9.15
N ASN A 157 -11.37 -13.04 -8.52
CA ASN A 157 -12.35 -13.85 -9.25
C ASN A 157 -13.28 -12.99 -10.12
N LYS A 158 -13.71 -11.83 -9.63
CA LYS A 158 -14.50 -10.87 -10.43
C LYS A 158 -13.69 -10.31 -11.60
N ILE A 159 -12.39 -10.05 -11.41
CA ILE A 159 -11.48 -9.60 -12.47
C ILE A 159 -11.33 -10.69 -13.54
N LYS A 160 -11.02 -11.93 -13.13
CA LYS A 160 -10.86 -13.07 -14.04
C LYS A 160 -12.13 -13.34 -14.86
N ASN A 161 -13.30 -13.16 -14.26
CA ASN A 161 -14.59 -13.36 -14.92
C ASN A 161 -15.09 -12.11 -15.68
N GLY A 162 -14.27 -11.06 -15.84
CA GLY A 162 -14.61 -9.84 -16.58
C GLY A 162 -15.63 -8.90 -15.92
N LYS A 163 -16.10 -9.22 -14.70
CA LYS A 163 -17.05 -8.40 -13.93
C LYS A 163 -16.43 -7.13 -13.37
N VAL A 164 -15.12 -7.14 -13.17
CA VAL A 164 -14.32 -5.97 -12.80
C VAL A 164 -13.23 -5.83 -13.84
N GLN A 165 -13.12 -4.64 -14.42
CA GLN A 165 -12.16 -4.33 -15.48
C GLN A 165 -11.17 -3.28 -15.00
N SER A 166 -10.09 -3.08 -15.75
CA SER A 166 -9.05 -2.06 -15.55
C SER A 166 -8.10 -2.26 -14.37
N ILE A 167 -8.51 -2.92 -13.28
CA ILE A 167 -7.58 -3.36 -12.23
C ILE A 167 -6.82 -4.59 -12.74
N ASN A 168 -5.48 -4.50 -12.80
CA ASN A 168 -4.63 -5.60 -13.25
C ASN A 168 -4.70 -6.79 -12.30
N LYS A 169 -4.51 -6.53 -11.00
CA LYS A 169 -4.56 -7.56 -9.94
C LYS A 169 -4.78 -6.93 -8.58
N VAL A 170 -5.43 -7.68 -7.70
CA VAL A 170 -5.49 -7.39 -6.26
C VAL A 170 -4.45 -8.26 -5.56
N ILE A 171 -3.58 -7.65 -4.77
CA ILE A 171 -2.43 -8.32 -4.14
C ILE A 171 -2.67 -8.37 -2.63
N ASN A 172 -2.70 -9.58 -2.08
CA ASN A 172 -2.72 -9.79 -0.64
C ASN A 172 -1.29 -9.72 -0.11
N LEU A 173 -0.97 -8.68 0.65
CA LEU A 173 0.34 -8.45 1.28
C LEU A 173 0.67 -9.42 2.40
N PHE A 174 -0.29 -10.22 2.88
CA PHE A 174 -0.05 -11.33 3.80
C PHE A 174 0.06 -12.69 3.09
N SER A 175 -0.04 -12.74 1.77
CA SER A 175 0.15 -13.98 1.02
C SER A 175 1.60 -14.16 0.63
N ASP A 176 2.09 -15.40 0.62
CA ASP A 176 3.44 -15.74 0.15
C ASP A 176 3.65 -15.34 -1.33
N ASN A 177 2.55 -15.19 -2.07
CA ASN A 177 2.52 -14.73 -3.46
C ASN A 177 2.53 -13.20 -3.61
N ALA A 178 2.70 -12.44 -2.53
CA ALA A 178 2.66 -10.98 -2.53
C ALA A 178 3.75 -10.34 -3.41
N ASN A 179 4.84 -11.04 -3.71
CA ASN A 179 5.91 -10.57 -4.61
C ASN A 179 5.66 -10.89 -6.09
N LEU A 180 4.55 -11.55 -6.44
CA LEU A 180 4.25 -11.97 -7.81
C LEU A 180 3.36 -10.95 -8.52
N PHE A 181 3.96 -9.86 -8.99
CA PHE A 181 3.34 -8.85 -9.86
C PHE A 181 4.39 -8.14 -10.72
#